data_AF-A0A4Q5Z1V4-F1
#
_entry.id   AF-A0A4Q5Z1V4-F1
#
_cell.length_a   1.000
_cell.length_b   1.000
_cell.length_c   1.000
_cell.angle_alpha   90.00
_cell.angle_beta   90.00
_cell.angle_gamma   90.00
#
_symmetry.space_group_name_H-M   'P 1'
#
loop_
_entity.id
_entity.type
_entity.pdbx_description
1 polymer ?
#
loop_
_entity_poly.entity_id
_entity_poly.type
_entity_poly.pdbx_seq_one_letter_code
_entity_poly.pdbx_strand_id
1 'polypeptide(L)'
;IYGETTPVWSPTGSTPNPRYNNKVYSNPALRASYNSNSGYWMNVRILRYADVVLMFAEAANELGGPANTTAALAALNSVRARARGGNNAILPNVTTTDQAALRDAIRKERRVELGMEHERFFDLVRWGIAQTVLNASGKPNFTNNRDVLLPIPQTQIDLSRGVLTQNPGY
;
A
#
# COMPACT_ATOMS: atom_id res chain seq x y z
N ILE A 1 -20.38 -5.92 -1.45
CA ILE A 1 -20.47 -5.78 -2.91
C ILE A 1 -19.42 -6.69 -3.54
N TYR A 2 -19.72 -7.99 -3.62
CA TYR A 2 -18.96 -8.95 -4.43
C TYR A 2 -19.90 -9.30 -5.59
N GLY A 3 -19.47 -9.07 -6.83
CA GLY A 3 -20.27 -9.38 -8.02
C GLY A 3 -21.24 -8.30 -8.52
N GLU A 4 -21.29 -7.11 -7.90
CA GLU A 4 -22.03 -5.97 -8.49
C GLU A 4 -21.07 -5.07 -9.25
N THR A 5 -21.51 -4.58 -10.41
CA THR A 5 -20.83 -3.52 -11.14
C THR A 5 -20.96 -2.23 -10.32
N THR A 6 -19.86 -1.78 -9.72
CA THR A 6 -19.83 -0.43 -9.13
C THR A 6 -20.12 0.57 -10.24
N PRO A 7 -20.99 1.57 -10.03
CA PRO A 7 -21.33 2.51 -11.08
C PRO A 7 -20.06 3.08 -11.70
N VAL A 8 -19.96 2.94 -13.01
CA VAL A 8 -18.85 3.46 -13.80
C VAL A 8 -18.80 4.96 -13.54
N TRP A 9 -17.61 5.44 -13.21
CA TRP A 9 -17.27 6.85 -13.08
C TRP A 9 -18.06 7.70 -14.08
N SER A 10 -18.82 8.68 -13.58
CA SER A 10 -19.48 9.67 -14.43
C SER A 10 -18.41 10.60 -15.00
N PRO A 11 -18.29 10.76 -16.34
CA PRO A 11 -17.32 11.68 -16.93
C PRO A 11 -17.55 13.15 -16.59
N THR A 12 -18.71 13.48 -16.01
CA THR A 12 -19.11 14.83 -15.62
C THR A 12 -19.11 15.04 -14.10
N GLY A 13 -18.85 14.00 -13.30
CA GLY A 13 -18.94 14.05 -11.84
C GLY A 13 -17.63 14.47 -11.20
N SER A 14 -17.46 15.77 -10.94
CA SER A 14 -16.44 16.24 -10.01
C SER A 14 -16.69 15.58 -8.65
N THR A 15 -15.73 14.79 -8.15
CA THR A 15 -15.76 14.47 -6.72
C THR A 15 -15.73 15.81 -5.97
N PRO A 16 -16.59 16.01 -4.95
CA PRO A 16 -16.63 17.27 -4.21
C PRO A 16 -15.26 17.70 -3.68
N ASN A 17 -14.36 16.73 -3.52
CA ASN A 17 -12.96 16.94 -3.25
C ASN A 17 -12.11 16.08 -4.20
N PRO A 18 -11.19 16.68 -4.98
CA PRO A 18 -10.28 15.94 -5.86
C PRO A 18 -9.32 15.00 -5.10
N ARG A 19 -9.26 15.11 -3.76
CA ARG A 19 -8.46 14.22 -2.89
C ARG A 19 -9.21 12.98 -2.40
N TYR A 20 -10.52 12.85 -2.67
CA TYR A 20 -11.24 11.64 -2.32
C TYR A 20 -10.73 10.46 -3.14
N ASN A 21 -10.32 9.41 -2.44
CA ASN A 21 -9.91 8.17 -3.07
C ASN A 21 -11.17 7.33 -3.36
N ASN A 22 -11.29 6.82 -4.58
CA ASN A 22 -12.40 5.94 -4.97
C ASN A 22 -12.19 4.48 -4.49
N LYS A 23 -11.35 4.27 -3.47
CA LYS A 23 -10.98 2.92 -3.00
C LYS A 23 -11.97 2.35 -2.00
N VAL A 24 -12.76 3.22 -1.38
CA VAL A 24 -13.87 2.86 -0.51
C VAL A 24 -15.16 3.34 -1.17
N TYR A 25 -16.01 2.40 -1.56
CA TYR A 25 -17.34 2.67 -2.09
C TYR A 25 -18.37 1.93 -1.25
N SER A 26 -19.24 2.68 -0.58
CA SER A 26 -20.37 2.14 0.17
C SER A 26 -21.64 2.16 -0.68
N ASN A 27 -22.40 1.07 -0.71
CA ASN A 27 -23.66 0.99 -1.44
C ASN A 27 -24.63 2.12 -1.00
N PRO A 28 -25.16 2.95 -1.92
CA PRO A 28 -26.13 4.00 -1.60
C PRO A 28 -27.36 3.50 -0.82
N ALA A 29 -27.87 2.31 -1.11
CA ALA A 29 -29.00 1.72 -0.39
C ALA A 29 -28.67 1.43 1.07
N LEU A 30 -27.45 0.95 1.35
CA LEU A 30 -26.99 0.75 2.74
C LEU A 30 -26.78 2.10 3.44
N ARG A 31 -26.25 3.12 2.77
CA ARG A 31 -26.12 4.47 3.34
C ARG A 31 -27.48 5.03 3.78
N ALA A 32 -28.50 4.86 2.94
CA ALA A 32 -29.88 5.25 3.27
C ALA A 32 -30.43 4.45 4.45
N SER A 33 -30.24 3.13 4.46
CA SER A 33 -30.70 2.24 5.55
C SER A 33 -30.07 2.57 6.89
N TYR A 34 -28.77 2.92 6.93
CA TYR A 34 -28.06 3.29 8.15
C TYR A 34 -28.12 4.79 8.49
N ASN A 35 -28.79 5.61 7.66
CA ASN A 35 -28.82 7.07 7.76
C ASN A 35 -27.41 7.68 8.01
N SER A 36 -26.39 7.20 7.29
CA SER A 36 -25.00 7.59 7.52
C SER A 36 -24.17 7.52 6.24
N ASN A 37 -23.23 8.45 6.08
CA ASN A 37 -22.26 8.47 4.99
C ASN A 37 -20.87 7.95 5.41
N SER A 38 -20.71 7.52 6.67
CA SER A 38 -19.40 7.14 7.24
C SER A 38 -19.00 5.69 6.97
N GLY A 39 -19.93 4.84 6.50
CA GLY A 39 -19.61 3.48 6.06
C GLY A 39 -19.14 2.52 7.16
N TYR A 40 -19.50 2.76 8.44
CA TYR A 40 -19.02 1.97 9.59
C TYR A 40 -19.40 0.47 9.54
N TRP A 41 -20.38 0.10 8.71
CA TRP A 41 -20.78 -1.30 8.46
C TRP A 41 -19.86 -2.03 7.47
N MET A 42 -18.91 -1.34 6.86
CA MET A 42 -17.96 -1.95 5.93
C MET A 42 -16.80 -2.59 6.69
N ASN A 43 -16.49 -3.84 6.35
CA ASN A 43 -15.32 -4.51 6.90
C ASN A 43 -14.03 -3.83 6.44
N VAL A 44 -13.10 -3.62 7.38
CA VAL A 44 -11.74 -3.18 7.10
C VAL A 44 -10.95 -4.37 6.58
N ARG A 45 -10.31 -4.21 5.43
CA ARG A 45 -9.42 -5.22 4.85
C ARG A 45 -8.05 -5.10 5.52
N ILE A 46 -7.70 -6.09 6.34
CA ILE A 46 -6.38 -6.15 7.00
C ILE A 46 -5.34 -6.78 6.07
N LEU A 47 -5.72 -7.81 5.32
CA LEU A 47 -4.88 -8.47 4.33
C LEU A 47 -5.74 -8.87 3.14
N ARG A 48 -5.18 -8.78 1.94
CA ARG A 48 -5.87 -9.19 0.71
C ARG A 48 -4.91 -9.91 -0.23
N TYR A 49 -5.47 -10.74 -1.09
CA TYR A 49 -4.68 -11.62 -1.95
C TYR A 49 -3.63 -10.88 -2.80
N ALA A 50 -3.95 -9.70 -3.36
CA ALA A 50 -2.97 -8.97 -4.16
C ALA A 50 -1.75 -8.51 -3.34
N ASP A 51 -1.90 -8.24 -2.04
CA ASP A 51 -0.75 -7.93 -1.18
C ASP A 51 0.16 -9.16 -1.05
N VAL A 52 -0.42 -10.34 -0.80
CA VAL A 52 0.32 -11.62 -0.75
C VAL A 52 1.05 -11.89 -2.07
N VAL A 53 0.38 -11.68 -3.20
CA VAL A 53 0.99 -11.85 -4.54
C VAL A 53 2.16 -10.88 -4.75
N LEU A 54 2.04 -9.63 -4.31
CA LEU A 54 3.12 -8.64 -4.42
C LEU A 54 4.24 -8.88 -3.42
N MET A 55 3.96 -9.42 -2.23
CA MET A 55 4.99 -9.89 -1.29
C MET A 55 5.77 -11.06 -1.88
N PHE A 56 5.09 -12.01 -2.53
CA PHE A 56 5.75 -13.10 -3.27
C PHE A 56 6.61 -12.56 -4.41
N ALA A 57 6.10 -11.61 -5.21
CA ALA A 57 6.86 -11.01 -6.29
C ALA A 57 8.14 -10.34 -5.79
N GLU A 58 8.03 -9.59 -4.69
CA GLU A 58 9.16 -8.94 -4.03
C GLU A 58 10.18 -9.98 -3.54
N ALA A 59 9.76 -10.95 -2.74
CA ALA A 59 10.65 -11.97 -2.19
C ALA A 59 11.35 -12.80 -3.29
N ALA A 60 10.63 -13.19 -4.34
CA ALA A 60 11.20 -13.89 -5.48
C ALA A 60 12.22 -13.02 -6.24
N ASN A 61 11.93 -11.73 -6.44
CA ASN A 61 12.91 -10.83 -7.05
C ASN A 61 14.17 -10.69 -6.21
N GLU A 62 14.05 -10.51 -4.88
CA GLU A 62 15.20 -10.38 -3.99
C GLU A 62 16.03 -11.66 -3.86
N LEU A 63 15.37 -12.83 -3.89
CA LEU A 63 16.06 -14.13 -3.91
C LEU A 63 16.91 -14.29 -5.18
N GLY A 64 16.47 -13.71 -6.30
CA GLY A 64 17.19 -13.69 -7.56
C GLY A 64 17.26 -15.05 -8.26
N GLY A 65 17.90 -15.05 -9.44
CA GLY A 65 18.01 -16.22 -10.31
C GLY A 65 16.86 -16.34 -11.32
N PRO A 66 17.09 -16.97 -12.49
CA PRO A 66 16.16 -16.91 -13.63
C PRO A 66 14.73 -17.38 -13.33
N ALA A 67 14.59 -18.46 -12.57
CA ALA A 67 13.29 -19.01 -12.19
C ALA A 67 12.52 -18.05 -11.28
N ASN A 68 13.19 -17.45 -10.30
CA ASN A 68 12.54 -16.53 -9.35
C ASN A 68 12.21 -15.18 -10.01
N THR A 69 13.07 -14.65 -10.88
CA THR A 69 12.77 -13.47 -11.69
C THR A 69 11.53 -13.70 -12.57
N THR A 70 11.41 -14.88 -13.18
CA THR A 70 10.23 -15.25 -13.97
C THR A 70 8.96 -15.32 -13.12
N ALA A 71 9.05 -15.93 -11.92
CA ALA A 71 7.94 -16.00 -10.99
C ALA A 71 7.52 -14.62 -10.47
N ALA A 72 8.48 -13.74 -10.17
CA ALA A 72 8.24 -12.37 -9.74
C ALA A 72 7.50 -11.56 -10.82
N LEU A 73 7.93 -11.66 -12.07
CA LEU A 73 7.28 -11.02 -13.21
C LEU A 73 5.85 -11.53 -13.43
N ALA A 74 5.64 -12.85 -13.33
CA ALA A 74 4.31 -13.44 -13.47
C ALA A 74 3.37 -12.93 -12.37
N ALA A 75 3.83 -12.91 -11.12
CA ALA A 75 3.06 -12.40 -9.98
C ALA A 75 2.72 -10.92 -10.12
N LEU A 76 3.71 -10.06 -10.41
CA LEU A 76 3.51 -8.63 -10.66
C LEU A 76 2.50 -8.38 -11.79
N ASN A 77 2.68 -9.05 -12.93
CA ASN A 77 1.83 -8.84 -14.10
C ASN A 77 0.42 -9.42 -13.90
N SER A 78 0.22 -10.38 -13.00
CA SER A 78 -1.14 -10.89 -12.67
C SER A 78 -2.00 -9.81 -12.00
N VAL A 79 -1.41 -9.02 -11.09
CA VAL A 79 -2.08 -7.89 -10.43
C VAL A 79 -2.40 -6.80 -11.45
N ARG A 80 -1.43 -6.47 -12.30
CA ARG A 80 -1.60 -5.49 -13.38
C ARG A 80 -2.68 -5.93 -14.37
N ALA A 81 -2.71 -7.19 -14.77
CA ALA A 81 -3.71 -7.74 -15.68
C ALA A 81 -5.12 -7.64 -15.10
N ARG A 82 -5.29 -7.96 -13.81
CA ARG A 82 -6.57 -7.77 -13.12
C ARG A 82 -6.98 -6.31 -13.08
N ALA A 83 -6.04 -5.40 -12.77
CA ALA A 83 -6.31 -3.96 -12.73
C ALA A 83 -6.71 -3.38 -14.10
N ARG A 84 -6.18 -3.94 -15.20
CA ARG A 84 -6.57 -3.54 -16.57
C ARG A 84 -8.00 -3.94 -16.94
N GLY A 85 -8.60 -4.94 -16.28
CA GLY A 85 -9.96 -5.40 -16.58
C GLY A 85 -10.18 -5.80 -18.05
N GLY A 86 -9.14 -6.30 -18.73
CA GLY A 86 -9.17 -6.65 -20.16
C GLY A 86 -8.80 -5.52 -21.13
N ASN A 87 -8.61 -4.28 -20.66
CA ASN A 87 -8.16 -3.18 -21.50
C ASN A 87 -6.62 -3.18 -21.65
N ASN A 88 -6.12 -3.76 -22.74
CA ASN A 88 -4.69 -3.86 -23.02
C ASN A 88 -4.02 -2.54 -23.47
N ALA A 89 -4.78 -1.46 -23.68
CA ALA A 89 -4.21 -0.16 -24.05
C ALA A 89 -3.65 0.63 -22.85
N ILE A 90 -3.95 0.20 -21.61
CA ILE A 90 -3.49 0.84 -20.38
C ILE A 90 -2.59 -0.10 -19.58
N LEU A 91 -1.75 0.46 -18.71
CA LEU A 91 -0.94 -0.28 -17.71
C LEU A 91 -0.20 -1.52 -18.29
N PRO A 92 0.70 -1.39 -19.26
CA PRO A 92 1.32 -2.54 -19.96
C PRO A 92 2.07 -3.48 -19.01
N ASN A 93 2.38 -4.71 -19.44
CA ASN A 93 3.20 -5.61 -18.63
C ASN A 93 4.59 -5.03 -18.36
N VAL A 94 5.13 -5.31 -17.18
CA VAL A 94 6.54 -5.09 -16.87
C VAL A 94 7.33 -6.25 -17.46
N THR A 95 8.42 -5.95 -18.16
CA THR A 95 9.24 -6.93 -18.89
C THR A 95 10.71 -6.95 -18.46
N THR A 96 11.14 -6.01 -17.62
CA THR A 96 12.52 -5.96 -17.14
C THR A 96 12.84 -7.17 -16.26
N THR A 97 13.99 -7.78 -16.51
CA THR A 97 14.53 -8.89 -15.71
C THR A 97 15.70 -8.46 -14.82
N ASP A 98 16.15 -7.21 -14.94
CA ASP A 98 17.11 -6.63 -14.02
C ASP A 98 16.49 -6.51 -12.61
N GLN A 99 17.20 -7.02 -11.61
CA GLN A 99 16.68 -7.15 -10.25
C GLN A 99 16.34 -5.79 -9.63
N ALA A 100 17.16 -4.77 -9.87
CA ALA A 100 16.94 -3.43 -9.32
C ALA A 100 15.75 -2.73 -9.99
N ALA A 101 15.68 -2.78 -11.31
CA ALA A 101 14.56 -2.22 -12.08
C ALA A 101 13.24 -2.94 -11.75
N LEU A 102 13.26 -4.27 -11.57
CA LEU A 102 12.09 -5.05 -11.19
C LEU A 102 11.66 -4.75 -9.74
N ARG A 103 12.62 -4.57 -8.81
CA ARG A 103 12.34 -4.12 -7.43
C ARG A 103 11.57 -2.80 -7.44
N ASP A 104 12.03 -1.82 -8.21
CA ASP A 104 11.38 -0.51 -8.28
C ASP A 104 9.99 -0.59 -8.94
N ALA A 105 9.82 -1.46 -9.94
CA ALA A 105 8.51 -1.74 -10.53
C ALA A 105 7.54 -2.36 -9.51
N ILE A 106 7.99 -3.32 -8.70
CA ILE A 106 7.19 -3.95 -7.64
C ILE A 106 6.83 -2.93 -6.56
N ARG A 107 7.79 -2.11 -6.10
CA ARG A 107 7.55 -1.03 -5.12
C ARG A 107 6.54 -0.02 -5.63
N LYS A 108 6.59 0.32 -6.93
CA LYS A 108 5.61 1.18 -7.58
C LYS A 108 4.24 0.53 -7.63
N GLU A 109 4.16 -0.77 -7.97
CA GLU A 109 2.89 -1.50 -8.00
C GLU A 109 2.24 -1.55 -6.62
N ARG A 110 3.00 -1.89 -5.57
CA ARG A 110 2.50 -1.86 -4.19
C ARG A 110 1.92 -0.49 -3.83
N ARG A 111 2.58 0.62 -4.23
CA ARG A 111 2.08 1.98 -3.97
C ARG A 111 0.72 2.24 -4.61
N VAL A 112 0.51 1.85 -5.86
CA VAL A 112 -0.74 2.15 -6.59
C VAL A 112 -1.85 1.17 -6.21
N GLU A 113 -1.52 -0.11 -6.05
CA GLU A 113 -2.45 -1.16 -5.71
C GLU A 113 -2.92 -1.03 -4.26
N LEU A 114 -2.03 -0.75 -3.30
CA LEU A 114 -2.30 -0.71 -1.85
C LEU A 114 -2.44 0.72 -1.28
N GLY A 115 -2.49 1.76 -2.13
CA GLY A 115 -2.65 3.15 -1.68
C GLY A 115 -3.87 3.34 -0.78
N MET A 116 -3.73 4.07 0.33
CA MET A 116 -4.79 4.28 1.33
C MET A 116 -5.22 3.01 2.11
N GLU A 117 -4.41 1.96 2.12
CA GLU A 117 -4.62 0.74 2.93
C GLU A 117 -3.56 0.59 4.05
N HIS A 118 -3.04 1.71 4.57
CA HIS A 118 -2.12 1.75 5.73
C HIS A 118 -0.72 1.12 5.58
N GLU A 119 -0.39 0.48 4.46
CA GLU A 119 0.91 -0.21 4.27
C GLU A 119 2.10 0.71 3.97
N ARG A 120 1.88 1.87 3.35
CA ARG A 120 2.96 2.62 2.67
C ARG A 120 4.10 3.03 3.60
N PHE A 121 3.80 3.43 4.84
CA PHE A 121 4.84 3.84 5.77
C PHE A 121 5.75 2.66 6.14
N PHE A 122 5.15 1.51 6.50
CA PHE A 122 5.88 0.31 6.88
C PHE A 122 6.71 -0.26 5.73
N ASP A 123 6.17 -0.21 4.50
CA ASP A 123 6.90 -0.54 3.27
C ASP A 123 8.17 0.31 3.11
N LEU A 124 8.08 1.63 3.30
CA LEU A 124 9.23 2.52 3.18
C LEU A 124 10.29 2.26 4.26
N VAL A 125 9.86 1.98 5.49
CA VAL A 125 10.75 1.68 6.63
C VAL A 125 11.49 0.37 6.40
N ARG A 126 10.79 -0.72 6.07
CA ARG A 126 11.43 -2.04 5.85
C ARG A 126 12.37 -2.05 4.64
N TRP A 127 12.15 -1.18 3.67
CA TRP A 127 13.04 -0.98 2.53
C TRP A 127 14.25 -0.09 2.83
N GLY A 128 14.30 0.56 4.00
CA GLY A 128 15.36 1.48 4.38
C GLY A 128 15.33 2.83 3.63
N ILE A 129 14.26 3.12 2.89
CA ILE A 129 14.16 4.31 2.03
C ILE A 129 13.22 5.40 2.58
N ALA A 130 12.72 5.23 3.82
CA ALA A 130 11.77 6.15 4.44
C ALA A 130 12.27 7.59 4.47
N GLN A 131 13.46 7.85 5.00
CA GLN A 131 14.04 9.19 5.04
C GLN A 131 14.16 9.82 3.64
N THR A 132 14.72 9.12 2.66
CA THR A 132 14.86 9.63 1.29
C THR A 132 13.51 10.02 0.70
N VAL A 133 12.51 9.15 0.81
CA VAL A 133 11.18 9.38 0.21
C VAL A 133 10.38 10.45 0.96
N LEU A 134 10.43 10.46 2.30
CA LEU A 134 9.67 11.41 3.12
C LEU A 134 10.27 12.81 3.07
N ASN A 135 11.61 12.93 3.05
CA ASN A 135 12.28 14.22 2.88
C ASN A 135 11.92 14.83 1.52
N ALA A 136 11.99 14.04 0.45
CA ALA A 136 11.56 14.47 -0.89
C ALA A 136 10.05 14.82 -0.96
N SER A 137 9.24 14.31 -0.03
CA SER A 137 7.81 14.60 0.09
C SER A 137 7.50 15.76 1.07
N GLY A 138 8.49 16.57 1.44
CA GLY A 138 8.31 17.75 2.28
C GLY A 138 8.30 17.46 3.79
N LYS A 139 8.90 16.35 4.22
CA LYS A 139 9.14 16.04 5.65
C LYS A 139 10.65 16.10 5.96
N PRO A 140 11.32 17.25 5.81
CA PRO A 140 12.78 17.35 5.84
C PRO A 140 13.42 16.93 7.18
N ASN A 141 12.65 16.94 8.27
CA ASN A 141 13.12 16.58 9.60
C ASN A 141 12.98 15.08 9.91
N PHE A 142 12.45 14.28 8.97
CA PHE A 142 12.37 12.84 9.18
C PHE A 142 13.78 12.23 9.15
N THR A 143 14.10 11.40 10.13
CA THR A 143 15.37 10.68 10.21
C THR A 143 15.17 9.19 10.46
N ASN A 144 15.89 8.35 9.72
CA ASN A 144 15.90 6.91 9.94
C ASN A 144 16.43 6.52 11.34
N ASN A 145 17.14 7.42 12.03
CA ASN A 145 17.72 7.15 13.35
C ASN A 145 16.71 7.23 14.51
N ARG A 146 15.51 7.79 14.28
CA ARG A 146 14.49 8.00 15.31
C ARG A 146 13.08 7.70 14.80
N ASP A 147 12.71 8.28 13.66
CA ASP A 147 11.31 8.38 13.23
C ASP A 147 10.75 7.12 12.56
N VAL A 148 11.57 6.08 12.41
CA VAL A 148 11.15 4.75 11.91
C VAL A 148 10.40 3.94 12.96
N LEU A 149 10.53 4.31 14.25
CA LEU A 149 9.80 3.74 15.36
C LEU A 149 9.01 4.83 16.10
N LEU A 150 7.86 4.46 16.64
CA LEU A 150 7.14 5.32 17.58
C LEU A 150 7.85 5.30 18.94
N PRO A 151 7.81 6.40 19.72
CA PRO A 151 8.36 6.38 21.07
C PRO A 151 7.60 5.38 21.94
N ILE A 152 8.33 4.67 22.80
CA ILE A 152 7.70 3.90 23.87
C ILE A 152 7.06 4.92 24.83
N PRO A 153 5.78 4.77 25.20
CA PRO A 153 5.13 5.73 26.09
C PRO A 153 5.88 5.87 27.41
N GLN A 154 6.21 7.10 27.81
CA GLN A 154 7.03 7.37 29.00
C GLN A 154 6.45 6.74 30.27
N THR A 155 5.12 6.77 30.41
CA THR A 155 4.43 6.15 31.55
C THR A 155 4.71 4.64 31.65
N GLN A 156 4.86 3.94 30.53
CA GLN A 156 5.20 2.52 30.54
C GLN A 156 6.65 2.30 30.94
N ILE A 157 7.57 3.17 30.51
CA ILE A 157 8.99 3.14 30.93
C ILE A 157 9.09 3.32 32.45
N ASP A 158 8.44 4.34 32.99
CA ASP A 158 8.46 4.66 34.42
C ASP A 158 7.89 3.49 35.26
N LEU A 159 6.76 2.93 34.83
CA LEU A 159 6.12 1.78 35.49
C LEU A 159 6.95 0.50 35.43
N SER A 160 7.73 0.32 34.36
CA SER A 160 8.57 -0.86 34.16
C SER A 160 9.78 -0.93 35.09
N ARG A 161 10.11 0.18 35.78
CA ARG A 161 11.24 0.28 36.74
C ARG A 161 12.58 -0.20 36.14
N GLY A 162 12.86 0.21 34.91
CA GLY A 162 14.13 -0.06 34.22
C GLY A 162 14.14 -1.30 33.32
N VAL A 163 13.01 -2.01 33.18
CA VAL A 163 12.90 -3.13 32.21
C VAL A 163 12.74 -2.61 30.79
N LEU A 164 11.92 -1.58 30.58
CA LEU A 164 11.77 -0.95 29.28
C LEU A 164 12.78 0.18 29.13
N THR A 165 13.57 0.10 28.07
CA THR A 165 14.46 1.18 27.60
C THR A 165 13.87 1.83 26.37
N GLN A 166 14.03 3.15 26.23
CA GLN A 166 13.49 3.90 25.09
C GLN A 166 14.09 3.45 23.74
N ASN A 167 13.31 3.63 22.67
CA ASN A 167 13.79 3.47 21.30
C ASN A 167 14.90 4.47 20.97
N PRO A 168 15.82 4.15 20.05
CA PRO A 168 16.91 5.05 19.67
C PRO A 168 16.42 6.44 19.25
N GLY A 169 17.08 7.48 19.78
CA GLY A 169 16.85 8.88 19.39
C GLY A 169 15.68 9.60 20.07
N TYR A 170 14.99 8.97 21.03
CA TYR A 170 13.94 9.60 21.85
C TYR A 170 14.40 9.82 23.29
#